data_AF-X1MMS1-F1
#
_entry.id   AF-X1MMS1-F1
#
_cell.length_a   1.000
_cell.length_b   1.000
_cell.length_c   1.000
_cell.angle_alpha   90.00
_cell.angle_beta   90.00
_cell.angle_gamma   90.00
#
_symmetry.space_group_name_H-M   'P 1'
#
loop_
_entity.id
_entity.type
_entity.pdbx_description
1 polymer ?
#
loop_
_entity_poly.entity_id
_entity_poly.type
_entity_poly.pdbx_seq_one_letter_code
_entity_poly.pdbx_strand_id
1 'polypeptide(L)'
;SACGHPELDNFEPLVSHVKAICRNLDREYAGALLRPLAWFLPRVGQMGGSVDDIYQAAKEAGRQLVKDGRIKPQTLVNVSREIIPRESFVQSINANIQTILDRLGEQ
;
A
#
# COMPACT_ATOMS: atom_id res chain seq x y z
N SER A 1 5.15 3.16 4.56
CA SER A 1 5.59 1.77 4.32
C SER A 1 4.88 1.24 3.08
N ALA A 2 5.59 0.46 2.26
CA ALA A 2 5.07 -0.16 1.04
C ALA A 2 5.20 -1.68 1.16
N CYS A 3 4.27 -2.45 0.61
CA CYS A 3 4.36 -3.91 0.64
C CYS A 3 3.89 -4.59 -0.67
N GLY A 4 4.21 -5.89 -0.75
CA GLY A 4 3.88 -6.77 -1.87
C GLY A 4 2.44 -7.27 -1.93
N HIS A 5 1.72 -7.19 -0.81
CA HIS A 5 0.45 -7.85 -0.60
C HIS A 5 -0.71 -6.83 -0.66
N PRO A 6 -1.92 -7.25 -1.06
CA PRO A 6 -3.07 -6.35 -1.16
C PRO A 6 -3.66 -5.99 0.22
N GLU A 7 -3.51 -6.84 1.23
CA GLU A 7 -4.14 -6.63 2.53
C GLU A 7 -3.41 -5.56 3.36
N LEU A 8 -4.19 -4.61 3.89
CA LEU A 8 -3.70 -3.48 4.70
C LEU A 8 -3.31 -3.90 6.12
N ASP A 9 -3.92 -4.96 6.64
CA ASP A 9 -3.66 -5.52 7.97
C ASP A 9 -2.23 -6.05 8.14
N ASN A 10 -1.55 -6.40 7.05
CA ASN A 10 -0.13 -6.72 7.01
C ASN A 10 0.76 -5.64 7.64
N PHE A 11 0.28 -4.39 7.73
CA PHE A 11 1.00 -3.30 8.39
C PHE A 11 0.71 -3.16 9.89
N GLU A 12 -0.30 -3.84 10.45
CA GLU A 12 -0.70 -3.69 11.85
C GLU A 12 0.43 -3.94 12.85
N PRO A 13 1.26 -5.00 12.73
CA PRO A 13 2.38 -5.21 13.64
C PRO A 13 3.39 -4.06 13.58
N LEU A 14 3.70 -3.57 12.38
CA LEU A 14 4.61 -2.44 12.18
C LEU A 14 4.05 -1.15 12.80
N VAL A 15 2.79 -0.84 12.53
CA VAL A 15 2.13 0.36 13.07
C VAL A 15 2.06 0.30 14.60
N SER A 16 1.73 -0.86 15.16
CA SER A 16 1.67 -1.07 16.61
C SER A 16 3.03 -0.86 17.26
N HIS A 17 4.10 -1.36 16.64
CA HIS A 17 5.47 -1.17 17.11
C HIS A 17 5.89 0.31 17.09
N VAL A 18 5.64 1.02 15.99
CA VAL A 18 5.96 2.46 15.89
C VAL A 18 5.16 3.28 16.91
N LYS A 19 3.88 2.98 17.12
CA LYS A 19 3.08 3.61 18.18
C LYS A 19 3.67 3.37 19.57
N ALA A 20 4.19 2.17 19.84
CA ALA A 20 4.86 1.88 21.11
C ALA A 20 6.16 2.68 21.27
N ILE A 21 6.96 2.78 20.21
CA ILE A 21 8.17 3.62 20.19
C ILE A 21 7.82 5.08 20.51
N CYS A 22 6.81 5.66 19.84
CA CYS A 22 6.36 7.03 20.09
C CYS A 22 5.99 7.25 21.56
N ARG A 23 5.22 6.33 22.17
CA ARG A 23 4.87 6.41 23.60
C ARG A 23 6.09 6.36 24.51
N ASN A 24 7.04 5.47 24.22
CA ASN A 24 8.24 5.30 25.04
C ASN A 24 9.22 6.49 24.94
N LEU A 25 9.17 7.24 23.84
CA LEU A 25 10.03 8.40 23.59
C LEU A 25 9.35 9.75 23.89
N ASP A 26 8.14 9.73 24.46
CA ASP A 26 7.31 10.92 24.66
C ASP A 26 7.17 11.75 23.36
N ARG A 27 6.72 11.07 22.31
CA ARG A 27 6.46 11.64 20.98
C ARG A 27 5.04 11.34 20.54
N GLU A 28 4.45 12.29 19.82
CA GLU A 28 3.14 12.09 19.20
C GLU A 28 3.27 11.23 17.93
N TYR A 29 2.33 10.31 17.76
CA TYR A 29 2.23 9.50 16.54
C TYR A 29 1.43 10.26 15.47
N ALA A 30 2.10 10.70 14.40
CA ALA A 30 1.52 11.56 13.37
C ALA A 30 0.72 10.81 12.26
N GLY A 31 0.54 9.50 12.39
CA GLY A 31 -0.12 8.64 11.40
C GLY A 31 0.83 7.71 10.64
N ALA A 32 0.28 6.88 9.76
CA ALA A 32 1.05 5.99 8.90
C ALA A 32 0.61 6.08 7.44
N LEU A 33 1.56 6.46 6.58
CA LEU A 33 1.42 6.42 5.13
C LEU A 33 1.67 4.98 4.67
N LEU A 34 0.61 4.23 4.37
CA LEU A 34 0.67 2.81 4.03
C LEU A 34 0.26 2.60 2.57
N ARG A 35 1.01 1.77 1.84
CA ARG A 35 0.70 1.43 0.44
C ARG A 35 0.81 -0.09 0.23
N PRO A 36 -0.32 -0.82 0.32
CA PRO A 36 -0.42 -2.19 -0.15
C PRO A 36 -0.18 -2.28 -1.65
N LEU A 37 0.30 -3.43 -2.12
CA LEU A 37 0.48 -3.73 -3.55
C LEU A 37 1.30 -2.67 -4.33
N ALA A 38 2.28 -2.04 -3.67
CA ALA A 38 3.00 -0.89 -4.23
C ALA A 38 3.75 -1.21 -5.53
N TRP A 39 4.26 -2.45 -5.65
CA TRP A 39 4.95 -2.93 -6.85
C TRP A 39 4.06 -2.97 -8.09
N PHE A 40 2.73 -2.99 -7.94
CA PHE A 40 1.79 -3.05 -9.04
C PHE A 40 1.44 -1.66 -9.60
N LEU A 41 1.73 -0.57 -8.87
CA LEU A 41 1.42 0.80 -9.31
C LEU A 41 1.96 1.14 -10.72
N PRO A 42 3.21 0.81 -11.10
CA PRO A 42 3.70 1.07 -12.45
C PRO A 42 2.95 0.26 -13.51
N ARG A 43 2.50 -0.95 -13.17
CA ARG A 43 1.79 -1.85 -14.08
C ARG A 43 0.37 -1.37 -14.38
N VAL A 44 -0.28 -0.69 -13.43
CA VAL A 44 -1.59 -0.06 -13.68
C VAL A 44 -1.51 0.95 -14.82
N GLY A 45 -0.47 1.78 -14.85
CA GLY A 45 -0.24 2.73 -15.94
C GLY A 45 -0.01 2.04 -17.28
N GLN A 46 0.73 0.94 -17.30
CA GLN A 46 0.95 0.12 -18.51
C GLN A 46 -0.35 -0.52 -19.03
N MET A 47 -1.32 -0.77 -18.14
CA MET A 47 -2.64 -1.32 -18.49
C MET A 47 -3.67 -0.23 -18.84
N GLY A 48 -3.26 1.04 -18.91
CA GLY A 48 -4.15 2.16 -19.24
C GLY A 48 -5.00 2.69 -18.07
N GLY A 49 -4.77 2.19 -16.85
CA GLY A 49 -5.38 2.75 -15.63
C GLY A 49 -4.59 3.96 -15.10
N SER A 50 -5.20 4.73 -14.20
CA SER A 50 -4.51 5.81 -13.47
C SER A 50 -4.40 5.52 -11.97
N VAL A 51 -3.25 5.89 -11.42
CA VAL A 51 -2.91 5.87 -9.99
C VAL A 51 -2.40 7.24 -9.53
N ASP A 52 -2.61 8.28 -10.34
CA ASP A 52 -2.12 9.63 -10.05
C ASP A 52 -2.71 10.17 -8.75
N ASP A 53 -3.96 9.84 -8.47
CA ASP A 53 -4.65 10.20 -7.25
C ASP A 53 -3.97 9.62 -5.99
N ILE A 54 -3.38 8.43 -6.07
CA ILE A 54 -2.59 7.82 -4.97
C ILE A 54 -1.32 8.64 -4.74
N TYR A 55 -0.60 8.99 -5.82
CA TYR A 55 0.61 9.81 -5.71
C TYR A 55 0.31 11.22 -5.20
N GLN A 56 -0.77 11.85 -5.67
CA GLN A 56 -1.20 13.15 -5.18
C GLN A 56 -1.62 13.08 -3.71
N ALA A 57 -2.33 12.03 -3.29
CA ALA A 57 -2.68 11.84 -1.89
C ALA A 57 -1.44 11.66 -1.01
N ALA A 58 -0.40 10.96 -1.48
CA ALA A 58 0.86 10.81 -0.76
C ALA A 58 1.61 12.14 -0.63
N LYS A 59 1.64 12.94 -1.69
CA LYS A 59 2.21 14.29 -1.69
C LYS A 59 1.45 15.23 -0.73
N GLU A 60 0.14 15.16 -0.77
CA GLU A 60 -0.76 15.92 0.11
C GLU A 60 -0.59 15.51 1.58
N ALA A 61 -0.36 14.23 1.88
CA ALA A 61 -0.05 13.78 3.23
C ALA A 61 1.22 14.45 3.78
N GLY A 62 2.28 14.53 2.95
CA GLY A 62 3.49 15.26 3.31
C GLY A 62 3.23 16.75 3.55
N ARG A 63 2.42 17.38 2.69
CA ARG A 63 2.05 18.79 2.83
C ARG A 63 1.29 19.07 4.13
N GLN A 64 0.31 18.22 4.47
CA GLN A 64 -0.47 18.33 5.71
C GLN A 64 0.40 18.11 6.95
N LEU A 65 1.31 17.15 6.90
CA LEU A 65 2.23 16.92 8.02
C LEU A 65 3.11 18.14 8.30
N VAL A 66 3.70 18.74 7.26
CA VAL A 66 4.57 19.92 7.41
C VAL A 66 3.78 21.16 7.85
N LYS A 67 2.59 21.39 7.26
CA LYS A 67 1.81 22.61 7.51
C LYS A 67 0.99 22.54 8.79
N ASP A 68 0.33 21.42 9.01
CA ASP A 68 -0.73 21.28 10.02
C ASP A 68 -0.28 20.39 11.21
N GLY A 69 0.93 19.80 11.14
CA GLY A 69 1.47 18.89 12.15
C GLY A 69 0.82 17.49 12.16
N ARG A 70 -0.18 17.26 11.31
CA ARG A 70 -0.99 16.03 11.28
C ARG A 70 -1.49 15.73 9.89
N ILE A 71 -1.74 14.46 9.62
CA ILE A 71 -2.30 14.00 8.35
C ILE A 71 -3.79 13.70 8.53
N LYS A 72 -4.62 14.14 7.59
CA LYS A 72 -6.06 13.85 7.60
C LYS A 72 -6.28 12.35 7.37
N PRO A 73 -7.18 11.69 8.13
CA PRO A 73 -7.47 10.27 7.95
C PRO A 73 -7.85 9.91 6.51
N GLN A 74 -8.66 10.74 5.86
CA GLN A 74 -9.07 10.53 4.47
C GLN A 74 -7.87 10.52 3.49
N THR A 75 -6.85 11.34 3.74
CA THR A 75 -5.66 11.37 2.89
C THR A 75 -4.89 10.05 2.99
N LEU A 76 -4.80 9.45 4.19
CA LEU A 76 -4.20 8.12 4.38
C LEU A 76 -5.03 7.00 3.73
N VAL A 77 -6.36 7.09 3.80
CA VAL A 77 -7.28 6.16 3.11
C VAL A 77 -7.06 6.21 1.61
N ASN A 78 -6.98 7.41 1.02
CA ASN A 78 -6.76 7.57 -0.42
C ASN A 78 -5.41 6.97 -0.86
N VAL A 79 -4.36 7.17 -0.05
CA VAL A 79 -3.05 6.55 -0.31
C VAL A 79 -3.13 5.03 -0.25
N SER A 80 -4.00 4.47 0.59
CA SER A 80 -4.15 3.03 0.79
C SER A 80 -5.22 2.38 -0.09
N ARG A 81 -5.93 3.16 -0.93
CA ARG A 81 -7.10 2.67 -1.68
C ARG A 81 -6.80 1.40 -2.47
N GLU A 82 -7.80 0.56 -2.64
CA GLU A 82 -7.67 -0.63 -3.46
C GLU A 82 -7.44 -0.25 -4.94
N ILE A 83 -6.58 -1.02 -5.60
CA ILE A 83 -6.21 -0.83 -7.02
C ILE A 83 -6.85 -1.92 -7.88
N ILE A 84 -6.98 -3.12 -7.31
CA ILE A 84 -7.58 -4.30 -7.92
C ILE A 84 -8.34 -5.05 -6.83
N PRO A 85 -9.55 -5.55 -7.10
CA PRO A 85 -10.29 -6.38 -6.15
C PRO A 85 -9.48 -7.61 -5.74
N ARG A 86 -9.64 -8.02 -4.48
CA ARG A 86 -8.94 -9.19 -3.93
C ARG A 86 -9.14 -10.44 -4.78
N GLU A 87 -10.36 -10.79 -5.18
CA GLU A 87 -10.56 -11.99 -6.00
C GLU A 87 -9.83 -11.90 -7.34
N SER A 88 -9.85 -10.74 -7.99
CA SER A 88 -9.14 -10.51 -9.25
C SER A 88 -7.62 -10.64 -9.10
N PHE A 89 -7.06 -10.18 -7.97
CA PHE A 89 -5.65 -10.38 -7.65
C PHE A 89 -5.32 -11.87 -7.48
N VAL A 90 -6.09 -12.60 -6.66
CA VAL A 90 -5.87 -14.02 -6.39
C VAL A 90 -5.96 -14.84 -7.69
N GLN A 91 -6.97 -14.60 -8.52
CA GLN A 91 -7.14 -15.26 -9.81
C GLN A 91 -5.94 -15.01 -10.74
N SER A 92 -5.47 -13.76 -10.81
CA SER A 92 -4.34 -13.38 -11.66
C SER A 92 -3.04 -14.06 -11.23
N ILE A 93 -2.78 -14.13 -9.92
CA ILE A 93 -1.60 -14.80 -9.37
C ILE A 93 -1.68 -16.31 -9.57
N ASN A 94 -2.82 -16.94 -9.30
CA ASN A 94 -3.00 -18.37 -9.51
C ASN A 94 -2.79 -18.77 -10.98
N ALA A 95 -3.33 -18.00 -11.93
CA ALA A 95 -3.11 -18.23 -13.36
C ALA A 95 -1.62 -18.09 -13.75
N ASN A 96 -0.92 -17.12 -13.16
CA ASN A 96 0.51 -16.94 -13.40
C ASN A 96 1.33 -18.11 -12.83
N ILE A 97 1.03 -18.55 -11.62
CA ILE A 97 1.67 -19.71 -10.98
C ILE A 97 1.43 -20.97 -11.81
N GLN A 98 0.20 -21.22 -12.27
CA GLN A 98 -0.09 -22.38 -13.13
C GLN A 98 0.75 -22.37 -14.40
N THR A 99 0.86 -21.22 -15.06
CA THR A 99 1.71 -21.06 -16.26
C THR A 99 3.18 -21.39 -15.99
N ILE A 100 3.69 -21.04 -14.80
CA ILE A 100 5.07 -21.35 -14.39
C ILE A 100 5.22 -22.85 -14.13
N LEU A 101 4.27 -23.47 -13.44
CA LEU A 101 4.28 -24.90 -13.14
C LEU A 101 4.24 -25.75 -14.42
N ASP A 102 3.39 -25.38 -15.38
CA ASP A 102 3.29 -26.09 -16.66
C ASP A 102 4.64 -26.10 -17.40
N ARG A 103 5.34 -24.95 -17.44
CA ARG A 103 6.68 -24.84 -18.05
C ARG A 103 7.76 -25.65 -17.35
N LEU A 104 7.64 -25.84 -16.03
CA LEU A 104 8.60 -26.62 -15.26
C LEU A 104 8.34 -28.13 -15.35
N GLY A 105 7.08 -28.54 -15.55
CA GLY A 105 6.71 -29.94 -15.77
C GLY A 105 7.01 -30.46 -17.19
N GLU A 106 7.31 -29.55 -18.13
CA GLU A 106 7.77 -29.88 -19.50
C GLU A 106 9.30 -30.10 -19.58
N GLN A 107 10.04 -29.96 -18.47
CA GLN A 107 11.49 -30.24 -18.36
C GLN A 107 11.76 -31.60 -17.72
#